data_AF-A0A6I2WT13-F1
#
_entry.id   AF-A0A6I2WT13-F1
#
_cell.length_a   1.000
_cell.length_b   1.000
_cell.length_c   1.000
_cell.angle_alpha   90.00
_cell.angle_beta   90.00
_cell.angle_gamma   90.00
#
_symmetry.space_group_name_H-M   'P 1'
#
loop_
_entity.id
_entity.type
_entity.pdbx_description
1 polymer ?
#
loop_
_entity_poly.entity_id
_entity_poly.type
_entity_poly.pdbx_seq_one_letter_code
_entity_poly.pdbx_strand_id
1 'polypeptide(L)'
;MYQHGIKNTLKGGAVVFGVSAIFLLAAPEVFLDLLGLEDNPELIWAMRMIGITLIALAGNMWQNSKLGNNPSGVKFVARVMFI
;
A
#
# COMPACT_ATOMS: atom_id res chain seq x y z
N MET A 1 10.89 1.86 23.68
CA MET A 1 9.63 2.62 23.51
C MET A 1 9.31 3.04 22.07
N TYR A 2 10.27 3.27 21.16
CA TYR A 2 10.01 3.74 19.78
C TYR A 2 9.40 2.72 18.78
N GLN A 3 9.35 1.43 19.10
CA GLN A 3 8.84 0.41 18.16
C GLN A 3 7.33 0.46 17.95
N HIS A 4 6.55 1.07 18.85
CA HIS A 4 5.09 1.08 18.76
C HIS A 4 4.58 1.99 17.63
N GLY A 5 5.20 3.17 17.45
CA GLY A 5 4.83 4.11 16.38
C GLY A 5 5.01 3.53 14.99
N ILE A 6 6.19 2.96 14.70
CA ILE A 6 6.51 2.36 13.39
C ILE A 6 5.54 1.21 13.05
N LYS A 7 5.18 0.37 14.03
CA LYS A 7 4.19 -0.69 13.84
C LYS A 7 2.81 -0.14 13.48
N ASN A 8 2.38 0.92 14.15
CA ASN A 8 1.08 1.53 13.91
C ASN A 8 1.02 2.21 12.53
N THR A 9 2.10 2.89 12.13
CA THR A 9 2.23 3.47 10.79
C THR A 9 2.21 2.40 9.70
N LEU A 10 2.95 1.29 9.87
CA LEU A 10 2.93 0.18 8.91
C LEU A 10 1.55 -0.47 8.77
N LYS A 11 0.84 -0.67 9.89
CA LYS A 11 -0.54 -1.19 9.88
C LYS A 11 -1.51 -0.20 9.24
N GLY A 12 -1.42 1.08 9.59
CA GLY A 12 -2.24 2.13 9.01
C GLY A 12 -2.04 2.23 7.50
N GLY A 13 -0.79 2.27 7.04
CA GLY A 13 -0.45 2.29 5.61
C GLY A 13 -0.92 1.04 4.88
N ALA A 14 -0.80 -0.15 5.49
CA ALA A 14 -1.33 -1.39 4.90
C ALA A 14 -2.85 -1.36 4.72
N VAL A 15 -3.59 -0.79 5.69
CA VAL A 15 -5.06 -0.64 5.57
C VAL A 15 -5.42 0.35 4.48
N VAL A 16 -4.81 1.54 4.48
CA VAL A 16 -5.11 2.58 3.47
C VAL A 16 -4.81 2.07 2.07
N PHE A 17 -3.62 1.50 1.85
CA PHE A 17 -3.27 0.94 0.54
C PHE A 17 -4.14 -0.26 0.15
N GLY A 18 -4.51 -1.12 1.10
CA GLY A 18 -5.41 -2.24 0.84
C GLY A 18 -6.80 -1.79 0.40
N VAL A 19 -7.37 -0.77 1.07
CA VAL A 19 -8.67 -0.20 0.69
C VAL A 19 -8.58 0.50 -0.67
N SER A 20 -7.53 1.28 -0.92
CA SER A 20 -7.29 1.91 -2.23
C SER A 20 -7.15 0.88 -3.35
N ALA A 21 -6.48 -0.24 -3.08
CA ALA A 21 -6.35 -1.32 -4.06
C ALA A 21 -7.70 -1.95 -4.42
N ILE A 22 -8.54 -2.21 -3.42
CA ILE A 22 -9.90 -2.73 -3.65
C ILE A 22 -10.70 -1.75 -4.50
N PHE A 23 -10.61 -0.45 -4.21
CA PHE A 23 -11.31 0.57 -4.97
C PHE A 23 -10.87 0.60 -6.45
N LEU A 24 -9.56 0.60 -6.71
CA LEU A 24 -9.01 0.58 -8.07
C LEU A 24 -9.34 -0.70 -8.85
N LEU A 25 -9.49 -1.84 -8.17
CA LEU A 25 -9.84 -3.11 -8.82
C LEU A 25 -11.34 -3.23 -9.08
N ALA A 26 -12.17 -2.77 -8.15
CA ALA A 26 -13.62 -2.92 -8.23
C ALA A 26 -14.27 -1.85 -9.12
N ALA A 27 -13.77 -0.61 -9.08
CA ALA A 27 -14.35 0.52 -9.81
C ALA A 27 -13.26 1.43 -10.43
N PRO A 28 -12.46 0.90 -11.39
CA PRO A 28 -11.41 1.69 -12.05
C PRO A 28 -11.96 2.88 -12.85
N GLU A 29 -13.11 2.72 -13.52
CA GLU A 29 -13.78 3.77 -14.32
C GLU A 29 -14.17 4.96 -13.44
N VAL A 30 -14.78 4.71 -12.28
CA VAL A 30 -15.10 5.77 -11.31
C VAL A 30 -13.85 6.53 -10.88
N PHE A 31 -12.71 5.85 -10.74
CA PHE A 31 -11.45 6.52 -10.42
C PHE A 31 -10.92 7.39 -11.58
N LEU A 32 -11.07 6.92 -12.81
CA LEU A 32 -10.71 7.68 -14.02
C LEU A 32 -11.61 8.90 -14.22
N ASP A 33 -12.91 8.75 -14.00
CA ASP A 33 -13.88 9.84 -13.99
C ASP A 33 -13.54 10.91 -12.94
N LEU A 34 -13.17 10.49 -11.73
CA LEU A 34 -12.73 11.40 -10.67
C LEU A 34 -11.43 12.14 -11.03
N LEU A 35 -10.59 11.57 -11.89
CA LEU A 35 -9.41 12.22 -12.46
C LEU A 35 -9.73 13.10 -13.68
N GLY A 36 -10.96 13.03 -14.21
CA GLY A 36 -11.35 13.69 -15.46
C GLY A 36 -10.65 13.14 -16.69
N LEU A 37 -10.28 11.85 -16.66
CA LEU A 37 -9.65 11.15 -17.77
C LEU A 37 -10.67 10.36 -18.58
N GLU A 38 -10.33 10.04 -19.82
CA GLU A 38 -11.19 9.27 -20.70
C GLU A 38 -11.10 7.77 -20.38
N ASP A 39 -12.26 7.12 -20.30
CA ASP A 39 -12.37 5.69 -20.04
C ASP A 39 -12.00 4.89 -21.28
N ASN A 40 -10.72 4.55 -21.39
CA ASN A 40 -10.23 3.63 -22.40
C ASN A 40 -9.76 2.29 -21.78
N PRO A 41 -9.80 1.18 -22.54
CA PRO A 41 -9.46 -0.14 -22.01
C PRO A 41 -8.03 -0.24 -21.46
N GLU A 42 -7.10 0.54 -21.99
CA GLU A 42 -5.69 0.55 -21.60
C GLU A 42 -5.50 1.20 -20.22
N LEU A 43 -6.15 2.34 -19.97
CA LEU A 43 -6.13 3.03 -18.67
C LEU A 43 -6.84 2.21 -17.60
N ILE A 44 -7.97 1.59 -17.93
CA ILE A 44 -8.68 0.70 -16.99
C ILE A 44 -7.75 -0.45 -16.57
N TRP A 45 -7.02 -1.03 -17.52
CA TRP A 45 -6.01 -2.04 -17.24
C TRP A 45 -4.86 -1.51 -16.39
N ALA A 46 -4.34 -0.32 -16.71
CA ALA A 46 -3.29 0.32 -15.92
C ALA A 46 -3.74 0.53 -14.45
N MET A 47 -4.96 1.00 -14.22
CA MET A 47 -5.52 1.16 -12.87
C MET A 47 -5.62 -0.17 -12.12
N ARG A 48 -6.00 -1.26 -12.80
CA ARG A 48 -6.02 -2.60 -12.20
C ARG A 48 -4.62 -3.10 -11.85
N MET A 49 -3.63 -2.87 -12.71
CA MET A 49 -2.23 -3.23 -12.42
C MET A 49 -1.70 -2.46 -11.21
N ILE A 50 -2.00 -1.16 -11.12
CA ILE A 50 -1.69 -0.35 -9.93
C ILE A 50 -2.38 -0.96 -8.70
N GLY A 51 -3.67 -1.30 -8.79
CA GLY A 51 -4.41 -1.99 -7.73
C GLY A 51 -3.70 -3.27 -7.24
N ILE A 52 -3.27 -4.15 -8.15
CA ILE A 52 -2.53 -5.38 -7.80
C ILE A 52 -1.22 -5.05 -7.08
N THR A 53 -0.45 -4.08 -7.57
CA THR A 53 0.80 -3.67 -6.89
C THR A 53 0.55 -3.11 -5.49
N LEU A 54 -0.54 -2.37 -5.29
CA LEU A 54 -0.93 -1.87 -3.97
C LEU A 54 -1.30 -3.01 -3.01
N ILE A 55 -1.93 -4.09 -3.50
CA ILE A 55 -2.16 -5.30 -2.66
C ILE A 55 -0.83 -5.88 -2.20
N ALA A 56 0.13 -6.04 -3.12
CA ALA A 56 1.44 -6.59 -2.79
C ALA A 56 2.18 -5.72 -1.76
N LEU A 57 2.16 -4.39 -1.93
CA LEU A 57 2.72 -3.42 -0.99
C LEU A 57 2.01 -3.45 0.37
N ALA A 58 0.68 -3.46 0.40
CA ALA A 58 -0.11 -3.55 1.62
C ALA A 58 0.22 -4.84 2.41
N GLY A 59 0.31 -5.97 1.71
CA GLY A 59 0.74 -7.24 2.28
C GLY A 59 2.16 -7.19 2.84
N ASN A 60 3.10 -6.59 2.11
CA ASN A 60 4.48 -6.41 2.54
C ASN A 60 4.58 -5.56 3.82
N MET A 61 3.86 -4.44 3.88
CA MET A 61 3.81 -3.55 5.06
C MET A 61 3.15 -4.24 6.26
N TRP A 62 2.07 -4.99 6.02
CA TRP A 62 1.39 -5.76 7.07
C TRP A 62 2.28 -6.85 7.65
N GLN A 63 3.00 -7.61 6.81
CA GLN A 63 3.97 -8.59 7.28
C GLN A 63 5.12 -7.93 8.05
N ASN A 64 5.67 -6.82 7.55
CA ASN A 64 6.73 -6.08 8.22
C ASN A 64 6.29 -5.50 9.59
N SER A 65 5.01 -5.15 9.75
CA SER A 65 4.47 -4.73 11.04
C SER A 65 4.51 -5.83 12.12
N LYS A 66 4.49 -7.10 11.71
CA LYS A 66 4.56 -8.27 12.60
C LYS A 66 5.99 -8.68 12.96
N LEU A 67 6.99 -8.34 12.15
CA LEU A 67 8.41 -8.63 12.42
C LEU A 67 8.96 -7.93 13.67
N GLY A 68 8.27 -6.93 14.21
CA GLY A 68 8.74 -6.17 15.37
C GLY A 68 8.73 -6.90 16.73
N ASN A 69 8.63 -8.23 16.77
CA ASN A 69 9.14 -9.02 17.90
C ASN A 69 10.68 -9.17 17.86
N ASN A 70 11.31 -8.85 16.73
CA ASN A 70 12.76 -8.81 16.57
C ASN A 70 13.22 -7.35 16.33
N PRO A 71 13.65 -6.61 17.38
CA PRO A 71 13.94 -5.17 17.31
C PRO A 71 15.08 -4.77 16.36
N SER A 72 15.96 -5.69 15.99
CA SER A 72 17.03 -5.48 15.00
C SER A 72 16.50 -5.33 13.57
N GLY A 73 15.49 -6.11 13.18
CA GLY A 73 14.93 -6.11 11.82
C GLY A 73 14.20 -4.81 11.47
N VAL A 74 13.40 -4.28 12.40
CA VAL A 74 12.65 -3.02 12.18
C VAL A 74 13.59 -1.82 12.07
N LYS A 75 14.70 -1.80 12.83
CA LYS A 75 15.71 -0.73 12.75
C LYS A 75 16.44 -0.72 11.40
N PHE A 76 16.73 -1.89 10.83
CA PHE A 76 17.37 -1.97 9.51
C PHE A 76 16.46 -1.44 8.41
N VAL A 77 15.18 -1.85 8.39
CA VAL A 77 14.20 -1.33 7.42
C VAL A 77 14.02 0.18 7.56
N ALA A 78 13.89 0.69 8.80
CA ALA A 78 13.81 2.13 9.04
C ALA A 78 15.05 2.89 8.56
N ARG A 79 16.24 2.28 8.64
CA ARG A 79 17.49 2.86 8.15
C ARG A 79 17.56 2.87 6.62
N VAL A 80 17.11 1.81 5.96
CA VAL A 80 17.05 1.74 4.49
C VAL A 80 16.03 2.72 3.92
N MET A 81 14.92 2.99 4.64
CA MET A 81 13.89 3.94 4.19
C MET A 81 14.24 5.42 4.40
N PHE A 82 15.25 5.73 5.24
CA PHE A 82 15.71 7.10 5.47
C PHE A 82 16.84 7.53 4.52
N ILE A 83 17.51 6.58 3.89
CA ILE A 83 18.57 6.81 2.89
C ILE A 83 17.93 6.80 1.51
#